data_AF-A0A9D6FJ37-F1
#
_entry.id   AF-A0A9D6FJ37-F1
#
_cell.length_a   1.000
_cell.length_b   1.000
_cell.length_c   1.000
_cell.angle_alpha   90.00
_cell.angle_beta   90.00
_cell.angle_gamma   90.00
#
_symmetry.space_group_name_H-M   'P 1'
#
loop_
_entity.id
_entity.type
_entity.pdbx_description
1 polymer ?
#
loop_
_entity_poly.entity_id
_entity_poly.type
_entity_poly.pdbx_seq_one_letter_code
_entity_poly.pdbx_strand_id
1 'polypeptide(L)'
;MFEVVDMVEDDSGALWIASSRGLYRREDQGRTTRYGANDGLASERIRALLSDRDGAVWVGTALGLCRLSHDPGTKRLTVIQVFTTSDGPPADVVDLLLRTSGGRLWAGTNQGLAELLYPQRFDG
;
A
#
# COMPACT_ATOMS: atom_id res chain seq x y z
N MET A 1 -18.99 -0.90 10.62
CA MET A 1 -18.20 -1.94 11.29
C MET A 1 -16.72 -1.66 11.02
N PHE A 2 -15.85 -1.75 12.03
CA PHE A 2 -14.39 -1.69 11.83
C PHE A 2 -13.91 -3.10 11.47
N GLU A 3 -13.17 -3.22 10.38
CA GLU A 3 -12.72 -4.50 9.85
C GLU A 3 -11.23 -4.37 9.53
N VAL A 4 -10.45 -5.37 9.96
CA VAL A 4 -9.05 -5.55 9.58
C VAL A 4 -9.04 -6.58 8.46
N VAL A 5 -8.42 -6.23 7.34
CA VAL A 5 -8.45 -7.06 6.12
C VAL A 5 -7.09 -7.64 5.77
N ASP A 6 -6.01 -7.00 6.21
CA ASP A 6 -4.64 -7.45 5.92
C ASP A 6 -3.66 -6.86 6.93
N MET A 7 -2.52 -7.53 7.12
CA MET A 7 -1.46 -7.11 8.03
C MET A 7 -0.10 -7.57 7.51
N VAL A 8 0.91 -6.68 7.56
CA VAL A 8 2.30 -7.01 7.19
C VAL A 8 3.27 -6.42 8.19
N GLU A 9 4.36 -7.11 8.44
CA GLU A 9 5.50 -6.57 9.17
C GLU A 9 6.49 -5.93 8.17
N ASP A 10 7.00 -4.75 8.51
CA ASP A 10 8.11 -4.13 7.77
C ASP A 10 9.48 -4.55 8.34
N ASP A 11 10.56 -4.26 7.63
CA ASP A 11 11.92 -4.65 8.04
C ASP A 11 12.38 -3.99 9.36
N SER A 12 11.64 -3.01 9.89
CA SER A 12 11.90 -2.40 11.21
C SER A 12 11.18 -3.11 12.35
N GLY A 13 10.39 -4.15 12.05
CA GLY A 13 9.54 -4.87 13.02
C GLY A 13 8.23 -4.16 13.33
N ALA A 14 7.86 -3.11 12.57
CA ALA A 14 6.59 -2.45 12.78
C ALA A 14 5.47 -3.15 11.99
N LEU A 15 4.31 -3.24 12.63
CA LEU A 15 3.14 -3.89 12.06
C LEU A 15 2.26 -2.87 11.35
N TRP A 16 2.07 -3.08 10.05
CA TRP A 16 1.12 -2.38 9.22
C TRP A 16 -0.21 -3.13 9.20
N ILE A 17 -1.32 -2.41 9.37
CA ILE A 17 -2.66 -2.97 9.52
C ILE A 17 -3.59 -2.23 8.56
N ALA A 18 -4.12 -2.95 7.58
CA ALA A 18 -5.13 -2.46 6.67
C ALA A 18 -6.51 -2.58 7.29
N SER A 19 -7.29 -1.50 7.22
CA SER A 19 -8.66 -1.49 7.71
C SER A 19 -9.61 -0.75 6.80
N SER A 20 -10.91 -0.95 7.05
CA SER A 20 -11.99 -0.18 6.41
C SER A 20 -12.02 1.31 6.79
N ARG A 21 -11.17 1.75 7.72
CA ARG A 21 -11.14 3.12 8.27
C ARG A 21 -9.72 3.71 8.33
N GLY A 22 -8.80 3.24 7.51
CA GLY A 22 -7.46 3.77 7.38
C GLY A 22 -6.37 2.71 7.49
N LEU A 23 -5.14 3.15 7.27
CA LEU A 23 -3.93 2.37 7.47
C LEU A 23 -3.39 2.66 8.86
N TYR A 24 -3.06 1.63 9.62
CA TYR A 24 -2.43 1.80 10.93
C TYR A 24 -1.02 1.23 10.90
N ARG A 25 -0.09 1.93 11.55
CA ARG A 25 1.26 1.43 11.83
C ARG A 25 1.45 1.33 13.33
N ARG A 26 1.75 0.15 13.82
CA ARG A 26 2.05 -0.13 15.23
C ARG A 26 3.53 -0.45 15.38
N GLU A 27 4.22 0.38 16.14
CA GLU A 27 5.62 0.16 16.51
C GLU A 27 5.74 -0.86 17.65
N ASP A 28 6.90 -1.50 17.77
CA ASP A 28 7.22 -2.45 18.83
C ASP A 28 6.99 -1.86 20.24
N GLN A 29 7.30 -0.57 20.42
CA GLN A 29 7.06 0.18 21.66
C GLN A 29 5.58 0.48 21.94
N GLY A 30 4.65 -0.04 21.13
CA GLY A 30 3.20 0.08 21.32
C GLY A 30 2.56 1.33 20.72
N ARG A 31 3.37 2.27 20.19
CA ARG A 31 2.84 3.48 19.54
C ARG A 31 2.10 3.11 18.25
N THR A 32 0.85 3.55 18.14
CA THR A 32 0.03 3.32 16.95
C THR A 32 -0.27 4.65 16.26
N THR A 33 0.00 4.73 14.95
CA THR A 33 -0.29 5.90 14.12
C THR A 33 -1.30 5.49 13.05
N ARG A 34 -2.30 6.35 12.78
CA ARG A 34 -3.28 6.17 11.71
C ARG A 34 -2.94 7.09 10.54
N TYR A 35 -3.09 6.58 9.33
CA TYR A 35 -2.98 7.31 8.07
C TYR A 35 -4.26 7.16 7.25
N GLY A 36 -4.67 8.23 6.58
CA GLY A 36 -5.86 8.32 5.74
C GLY A 36 -5.67 9.22 4.53
N ALA A 37 -6.78 9.67 3.94
CA ALA A 37 -6.76 10.50 2.73
C ALA A 37 -6.08 11.87 2.96
N ASN A 38 -6.23 12.44 4.15
CA ASN A 38 -5.57 13.70 4.53
C ASN A 38 -4.03 13.56 4.62
N ASP A 39 -3.52 12.34 4.70
CA ASP A 39 -2.09 12.03 4.70
C ASP A 39 -1.57 11.68 3.28
N GLY A 40 -2.42 11.82 2.25
CA GLY A 40 -2.08 11.61 0.85
C GLY A 40 -2.44 10.23 0.30
N LEU A 41 -3.09 9.35 1.08
CA LEU A 41 -3.61 8.08 0.56
C LEU A 41 -4.75 8.32 -0.44
N ALA A 42 -4.82 7.51 -1.48
CA ALA A 42 -5.90 7.59 -2.47
C ALA A 42 -7.29 7.31 -1.86
N SER A 43 -7.37 6.44 -0.85
CA SER A 43 -8.59 6.19 -0.08
C SER A 43 -8.26 5.74 1.35
N GLU A 44 -9.15 6.05 2.30
CA GLU A 44 -9.06 5.50 3.66
C GLU A 44 -9.47 4.03 3.75
N ARG A 45 -10.18 3.50 2.75
CA ARG A 45 -10.58 2.10 2.72
C ARG A 45 -9.42 1.27 2.15
N ILE A 46 -8.61 0.72 3.05
CA ILE A 46 -7.44 -0.09 2.70
C ILE A 46 -7.89 -1.54 2.49
N ARG A 47 -7.27 -2.21 1.52
CA ARG A 47 -7.71 -3.51 1.02
C ARG A 47 -6.60 -4.54 0.90
N ALA A 48 -5.37 -4.10 0.62
CA ALA A 48 -4.21 -4.98 0.56
C ALA A 48 -2.95 -4.24 1.01
N LEU A 49 -1.99 -4.98 1.55
CA LEU A 49 -0.68 -4.50 1.92
C LEU A 49 0.40 -5.41 1.37
N LEU A 50 1.55 -4.83 1.07
CA LEU A 50 2.75 -5.58 0.71
C LEU A 50 4.00 -4.80 1.13
N SER A 51 4.82 -5.39 1.99
CA SER A 51 6.13 -4.83 2.34
C SER A 51 7.13 -5.04 1.21
N ASP A 52 7.87 -3.98 0.90
CA ASP A 52 8.87 -3.97 -0.14
C ASP A 52 10.30 -4.06 0.42
N ARG A 53 11.26 -4.52 -0.39
CA ARG A 53 12.64 -4.80 0.07
C ARG A 53 13.45 -3.55 0.41
N ASP A 54 12.99 -2.38 -0.01
CA ASP A 54 13.58 -1.09 0.33
C ASP A 54 12.93 -0.46 1.57
N GLY A 55 12.14 -1.25 2.32
CA GLY A 55 11.39 -0.78 3.49
C GLY A 55 10.16 0.05 3.14
N ALA A 56 9.82 0.21 1.85
CA ALA A 56 8.56 0.80 1.44
C ALA A 56 7.38 -0.17 1.68
N VAL A 57 6.17 0.38 1.68
CA VAL A 57 4.94 -0.42 1.74
C VAL A 57 4.04 -0.02 0.59
N TRP A 58 3.61 -1.03 -0.17
CA TRP A 58 2.55 -0.89 -1.15
C TRP A 58 1.20 -1.05 -0.47
N VAL A 59 0.27 -0.16 -0.80
CA VAL A 59 -1.05 -0.05 -0.17
C VAL A 59 -2.11 -0.05 -1.25
N GLY A 60 -2.79 -1.19 -1.38
CA GLY A 60 -3.99 -1.31 -2.18
C GLY A 60 -5.17 -0.64 -1.47
N THR A 61 -5.82 0.30 -2.14
CA THR A 61 -6.95 1.05 -1.61
C THR A 61 -8.19 0.84 -2.47
N ALA A 62 -9.33 1.35 -2.01
CA ALA A 62 -10.57 1.38 -2.79
C ALA A 62 -10.59 2.45 -3.90
N LEU A 63 -9.55 3.29 -4.04
CA LEU A 63 -9.40 4.28 -5.13
C LEU A 63 -7.99 4.29 -5.74
N GLY A 64 -7.29 3.16 -5.75
CA GLY A 64 -5.98 2.99 -6.39
C GLY A 64 -4.90 2.39 -5.50
N LEU A 65 -3.66 2.47 -5.98
CA LEU A 65 -2.48 1.94 -5.33
C LEU A 65 -1.58 3.08 -4.85
N CYS A 66 -1.16 3.03 -3.59
CA CYS A 66 -0.17 3.95 -3.04
C CYS A 66 1.13 3.21 -2.72
N ARG A 67 2.26 3.88 -2.89
CA ARG A 67 3.55 3.44 -2.36
C ARG A 67 3.99 4.43 -1.28
N LEU A 68 4.27 3.90 -0.11
CA LEU A 68 4.65 4.68 1.06
C LEU A 68 6.10 4.41 1.39
N SER A 69 6.85 5.46 1.67
CA SER A 69 8.18 5.37 2.28
C SER A 69 8.11 5.92 3.70
N HIS A 70 8.80 5.23 4.61
CA HIS A 70 8.96 5.66 5.98
C HIS A 70 10.43 6.04 6.21
N ASP A 71 10.66 7.29 6.61
CA ASP A 71 11.99 7.74 7.02
C ASP A 71 12.23 7.38 8.49
N PRO A 72 13.20 6.51 8.82
CA PRO A 72 13.46 6.09 10.19
C PRO A 72 13.90 7.23 11.11
N GLY A 73 14.57 8.25 10.57
CA GLY A 73 15.10 9.38 11.33
C GLY A 73 14.02 10.39 11.69
N THR A 74 13.17 10.75 10.72
CA THR A 74 12.08 11.72 10.95
C THR A 74 10.79 11.05 11.42
N LYS A 75 10.72 9.72 11.37
CA LYS A 75 9.50 8.91 11.57
C LYS A 75 8.33 9.37 10.69
N ARG A 76 8.64 10.08 9.60
CA ARG A 76 7.65 10.64 8.68
C ARG A 76 7.31 9.60 7.65
N LEU A 77 6.02 9.33 7.53
CA LEU A 77 5.48 8.60 6.40
C LEU A 77 5.27 9.56 5.24
N THR A 78 5.69 9.17 4.04
CA THR A 78 5.46 9.94 2.81
C THR A 78 4.87 9.02 1.76
N VAL A 79 3.74 9.43 1.17
CA VAL A 79 3.23 8.80 -0.05
C VAL A 79 4.11 9.26 -1.20
N ILE A 80 4.93 8.34 -1.73
CA ILE A 80 5.94 8.64 -2.76
C ILE A 80 5.41 8.39 -4.17
N GLN A 81 4.40 7.53 -4.32
CA GLN A 81 3.73 7.27 -5.59
C GLN A 81 2.24 6.99 -5.34
N VAL A 82 1.40 7.48 -6.24
CA VAL A 82 -0.02 7.14 -6.31
C VAL A 82 -0.30 6.74 -7.74
N PHE A 83 -0.95 5.60 -7.93
CA PHE A 83 -1.42 5.13 -9.22
C PHE A 83 -2.94 5.11 -9.15
N THR A 84 -3.57 5.99 -9.94
CA THR A 84 -5.04 6.04 -10.05
C THR A 84 -5.47 5.91 -11.51
N THR A 85 -6.78 5.89 -11.74
CA THR A 85 -7.38 5.81 -13.08
C THR A 85 -7.03 6.97 -14.01
N SER A 86 -6.45 8.07 -13.52
CA SER A 86 -5.93 9.15 -14.37
C SER A 86 -4.64 8.78 -15.13
N ASP A 87 -3.96 7.70 -14.76
CA ASP A 87 -2.60 7.39 -15.23
C ASP A 87 -2.51 6.27 -16.28
N GLY A 88 -3.62 5.58 -16.59
CA GLY A 88 -3.62 4.40 -17.49
C GLY A 88 -4.73 3.39 -17.15
N PRO A 89 -4.72 2.18 -17.75
CA PRO A 89 -5.82 1.23 -17.60
C PRO A 89 -5.97 0.72 -16.14
N PRO A 90 -7.19 0.33 -15.75
CA PRO A 90 -7.81 0.80 -14.52
C PRO A 90 -7.62 -0.13 -13.32
N ALA A 91 -7.47 0.49 -12.16
CA ALA A 91 -7.80 -0.14 -10.89
C ALA A 91 -8.23 0.95 -9.91
N ASP A 92 -9.54 1.19 -9.82
CA ASP A 92 -10.08 1.95 -8.69
C ASP A 92 -9.90 1.11 -7.41
N VAL A 93 -10.11 -0.20 -7.47
CA VAL A 93 -10.02 -1.07 -6.29
C VAL A 93 -8.89 -2.07 -6.45
N VAL A 94 -7.94 -2.05 -5.51
CA VAL A 94 -6.82 -3.01 -5.46
C VAL A 94 -7.01 -3.94 -4.28
N ASP A 95 -7.35 -5.20 -4.56
CA ASP A 95 -7.75 -6.22 -3.58
C ASP A 95 -6.61 -7.14 -3.14
N LEU A 96 -5.58 -7.25 -3.97
CA LEU A 96 -4.48 -8.17 -3.75
C LEU A 96 -3.20 -7.55 -4.29
N LEU A 97 -2.11 -7.74 -3.54
CA LEU A 97 -0.77 -7.41 -3.98
C LEU A 97 0.13 -8.63 -3.81
N LEU A 98 0.90 -8.94 -4.85
CA LEU A 98 1.80 -10.08 -4.84
C LEU A 98 3.12 -9.70 -5.49
N ARG A 99 4.24 -9.98 -4.83
CA ARG A 99 5.57 -9.91 -5.43
C ARG A 99 6.01 -11.29 -5.88
N THR A 100 6.40 -11.41 -7.15
CA THR A 100 7.01 -12.63 -7.68
C THR A 100 8.47 -12.76 -7.25
N SER A 101 9.04 -13.96 -7.37
CA SER A 101 10.46 -14.20 -7.10
C SER A 101 11.40 -13.36 -7.98
N GLY A 102 10.97 -13.03 -9.20
CA GLY A 102 11.68 -12.15 -10.13
C GLY A 102 11.55 -10.65 -9.83
N GLY A 103 10.90 -10.26 -8.73
CA GLY A 103 10.78 -8.86 -8.31
C GLY A 103 9.61 -8.08 -8.93
N ARG A 104 8.83 -8.71 -9.81
CA ARG A 104 7.64 -8.07 -10.39
C ARG A 104 6.50 -8.00 -9.39
N LEU A 105 5.77 -6.89 -9.42
CA LEU A 105 4.60 -6.66 -8.59
C LEU A 105 3.33 -6.91 -9.42
N TRP A 106 2.43 -7.71 -8.86
CA TRP A 106 1.14 -8.03 -9.45
C TRP A 106 0.06 -7.48 -8.53
N ALA A 107 -0.92 -6.80 -9.12
CA ALA A 107 -2.09 -6.28 -8.43
C ALA A 107 -3.34 -6.99 -8.93
N GLY A 108 -4.07 -7.63 -8.02
CA GLY A 108 -5.43 -8.08 -8.29
C GLY A 108 -6.39 -6.91 -8.10
N THR A 109 -7.13 -6.58 -9.15
CA THR A 109 -7.98 -5.39 -9.21
C THR A 109 -9.41 -5.79 -9.58
N ASN A 110 -10.37 -4.90 -9.34
CA ASN A 110 -11.74 -5.11 -9.79
C ASN A 110 -11.91 -5.12 -11.33
N GLN A 111 -10.84 -4.86 -12.08
CA GLN A 111 -10.80 -4.86 -13.55
C GLN A 111 -9.95 -5.99 -14.12
N GLY A 112 -9.41 -6.87 -13.25
CA GLY A 112 -8.58 -7.99 -13.64
C GLY A 112 -7.23 -7.96 -12.94
N LEU A 113 -6.19 -8.36 -13.67
CA LEU A 113 -4.84 -8.51 -13.13
C LEU A 113 -3.94 -7.47 -13.78
N ALA A 114 -3.26 -6.65 -12.97
CA ALA A 114 -2.34 -5.63 -13.45
C ALA A 114 -0.90 -5.99 -13.05
N GLU A 115 0.01 -5.97 -14.03
CA GLU A 115 1.45 -6.13 -13.81
C GLU A 115 2.10 -4.74 -13.69
N LEU A 116 2.76 -4.48 -12.56
CA LEU A 116 3.60 -3.30 -12.38
C LEU A 116 5.06 -3.71 -12.61
N LEU A 117 5.65 -3.21 -13.70
CA LEU A 117 7.09 -3.30 -13.88
C LEU A 117 7.76 -2.21 -13.04
N TYR A 118 8.53 -2.62 -12.05
CA TYR A 118 9.32 -1.73 -11.22
C TYR A 118 10.76 -1.68 -11.77
N PRO A 119 11.35 -0.50 -12.08
CA PRO A 119 10.90 0.87 -11.75
C PRO A 119 10.18 1.62 -12.90
N GLN A 120 9.57 0.94 -13.88
CA GLN A 120 8.97 1.57 -15.06
C GLN A 120 7.64 0.93 -15.50
N ARG A 121 6.52 1.58 -15.17
CA ARG A 121 5.15 1.49 -15.74
C ARG A 121 4.48 0.11 -15.85
N PHE A 122 3.16 0.17 -16.02
CA PHE A 122 2.32 -0.98 -16.33
C PHE A 122 2.56 -1.41 -17.78
N ASP A 123 2.75 -2.71 -18.00
CA ASP A 123 2.56 -3.31 -19.31
C ASP A 123 1.10 -3.81 -19.38
N GLY A 124 0.39 -3.38 -20.42
CA GLY A 124 -1.03 -3.66 -20.65
C GLY A 124 -1.29 -5.00 -21.32
#